data_AF-A0A354I267-F1
#
_entry.id   AF-A0A354I267-F1
#
_cell.length_a   1.000
_cell.length_b   1.000
_cell.length_c   1.000
_cell.angle_alpha   90.00
_cell.angle_beta   90.00
_cell.angle_gamma   90.00
#
_symmetry.space_group_name_H-M   'P 1'
#
loop_
_entity.id
_entity.type
_entity.pdbx_description
1 polymer ?
#
loop_
_entity_poly.entity_id
_entity_poly.type
_entity_poly.pdbx_seq_one_letter_code
_entity_poly.pdbx_strand_id
1 'polypeptide(L)' 'MQIKTGDAISLPGLSIYPDQRKIFRNRQEIHLTAKKYNLLCMLVENIGHVMTYIGLFCFLLEKFKI' A
#
# COMPACT_ATOMS: atom_id res chain seq x y z
N MET A 1 13.12 -3.00 8.68
CA MET A 1 12.85 -1.71 8.02
C MET A 1 11.90 -0.95 8.93
N GLN A 2 12.34 0.16 9.54
CA GLN A 2 11.53 0.90 10.51
C GLN A 2 10.43 1.68 9.77
N ILE A 3 9.17 1.34 10.03
CA ILE A 3 8.03 2.13 9.56
C ILE A 3 7.88 3.27 10.57
N LYS A 4 8.44 4.44 10.24
CA LYS A 4 8.27 5.66 11.03
C LYS A 4 6.83 6.14 10.86
N THR A 5 6.08 6.06 11.94
CA THR A 5 4.80 6.72 12.16
C THR A 5 4.96 8.23 11.93
N GLY A 6 4.46 8.73 10.80
CA GLY A 6 4.47 10.15 10.44
C GLY A 6 5.09 10.51 9.08
N ASP A 7 5.89 9.63 8.47
CA ASP A 7 6.55 9.93 7.19
C ASP A 7 5.74 9.39 5.98
N ALA A 8 5.46 10.27 5.03
CA ALA A 8 4.80 9.89 3.79
C ALA A 8 5.66 8.91 2.98
N ILE A 9 5.08 7.79 2.55
CA ILE A 9 5.78 6.84 1.68
C ILE A 9 5.82 7.45 0.28
N SER A 10 7.03 7.79 -0.16
CA SER A 10 7.28 8.40 -1.47
C SER A 10 7.78 7.35 -2.46
N LEU A 11 6.99 7.10 -3.49
CA LEU A 11 7.37 6.33 -4.67
C LEU A 11 7.50 7.27 -5.87
N PRO A 12 8.18 6.87 -6.95
CA PRO A 12 8.27 7.67 -8.16
C PRO A 12 6.88 8.07 -8.69
N GLY A 13 6.54 9.36 -8.55
CA GLY A 13 5.26 9.93 -8.97
C GLY A 13 4.06 9.66 -8.04
N LEU A 14 4.26 9.03 -6.87
CA LEU A 14 3.19 8.71 -5.92
C LEU A 14 3.61 9.02 -4.47
N SER A 15 2.74 9.69 -3.72
CA SER A 15 2.91 9.95 -2.30
C SER A 15 1.75 9.29 -1.54
N ILE A 16 2.07 8.45 -0.57
CA ILE A 16 1.10 7.73 0.25
C ILE A 16 1.22 8.24 1.68
N TYR A 17 0.09 8.61 2.28
CA TYR A 17 -0.01 9.05 3.67
C TYR A 17 -0.81 8.00 4.45
N PRO A 18 -0.13 7.02 5.09
CA PRO A 18 -0.79 5.91 5.76
C PRO A 18 -1.80 6.34 6.81
N ASP A 19 -1.42 7.35 7.60
CA ASP A 19 -2.21 7.86 8.72
C ASP A 19 -3.52 8.51 8.29
N GLN A 20 -3.52 9.14 7.10
CA GLN A 20 -4.69 9.81 6.54
C GLN A 20 -5.45 8.94 5.53
N ARG A 21 -4.92 7.75 5.20
CA ARG A 21 -5.36 6.93 4.06
C ARG A 21 -5.49 7.70 2.76
N LYS A 22 -4.57 8.65 2.53
CA LYS A 22 -4.54 9.48 1.33
C LYS A 22 -3.42 9.11 0.41
N ILE A 23 -3.68 9.22 -0.89
CA ILE A 23 -2.71 8.93 -1.93
C ILE A 23 -2.75 10.08 -2.93
N PHE A 24 -1.57 10.56 -3.31
CA PHE A 24 -1.40 11.60 -4.30
C PHE A 24 -0.53 11.09 -5.43
N ARG A 25 -0.98 11.26 -6.67
CA ARG A 25 -0.16 11.01 -7.86
C ARG A 25 0.07 12.31 -8.57
N ASN A 26 1.32 12.68 -8.85
CA ASN A 26 1.64 13.98 -9.46
C ASN A 26 0.94 15.16 -8.77
N ARG A 27 0.87 15.14 -7.42
CA ARG A 27 0.19 16.14 -6.58
C ARG A 27 -1.34 16.18 -6.68
N GLN A 28 -1.98 15.24 -7.38
CA GLN A 28 -3.44 15.07 -7.39
C GLN A 28 -3.86 13.95 -6.46
N GLU A 29 -4.85 14.22 -5.60
CA GLU A 29 -5.42 13.20 -4.70
C GLU A 29 -6.18 12.14 -5.50
N ILE A 30 -5.85 10.87 -5.27
CA ILE A 30 -6.55 9.73 -5.85
C ILE A 30 -7.34 9.05 -4.74
N HIS A 31 -8.64 8.94 -4.95
CA HIS A 31 -9.51 8.16 -4.09
C HIS A 31 -9.44 6.68 -4.49
N LEU A 32 -8.87 5.85 -3.61
CA LEU A 32 -8.90 4.41 -3.75
C LEU A 32 -10.02 3.81 -2.89
N THR A 33 -10.64 2.74 -3.39
CA THR A 33 -11.50 1.90 -2.54
C THR A 33 -10.64 1.22 -1.47
N ALA A 34 -11.24 0.86 -0.34
CA ALA A 34 -10.53 0.19 0.76
C ALA A 34 -9.73 -1.03 0.29
N LYS A 35 -10.27 -1.84 -0.64
CA LYS A 35 -9.57 -2.98 -1.24
C LYS A 35 -8.30 -2.56 -1.99
N LYS A 36 -8.40 -1.54 -2.86
CA LYS A 36 -7.25 -1.05 -3.64
C LYS A 36 -6.19 -0.41 -2.76
N TYR A 37 -6.60 0.31 -1.72
CA TYR A 37 -5.70 0.91 -0.75
C TYR A 37 -4.90 -0.16 0.01
N ASN A 38 -5.58 -1.16 0.56
CA ASN A 38 -4.93 -2.25 1.29
C ASN A 38 -3.94 -3.03 0.41
N LEU A 39 -4.33 -3.30 -0.84
CA LEU A 39 -3.45 -3.93 -1.82
C LEU A 39 -2.19 -3.11 -2.07
N LEU A 40 -2.33 -1.78 -2.24
CA LEU A 40 -1.20 -0.89 -2.43
C LEU A 40 -0.26 -0.89 -1.22
N CYS A 41 -0.80 -0.77 0.00
CA CYS A 41 0.01 -0.84 1.23
C CYS A 41 0.80 -2.15 1.31
N MET A 42 0.16 -3.28 1.01
CA MET A 42 0.83 -4.57 1.00
C MET A 42 1.94 -4.65 -0.06
N LEU A 43 1.71 -4.13 -1.26
CA LEU A 43 2.75 -4.07 -2.29
C LEU A 43 3.93 -3.19 -1.84
N VAL A 44 3.63 -2.07 -1.19
CA VAL A 44 4.62 -1.13 -0.65
C VAL A 44 5.48 -1.77 0.43
N GLU A 45 4.86 -2.52 1.36
CA GLU A 45 5.57 -3.27 2.40
C GLU A 45 6.49 -4.36 1.84
N ASN A 46 6.20 -4.85 0.65
CA ASN A 46 6.93 -5.94 -0.01
C ASN A 46 7.75 -5.45 -1.21
N ILE A 47 8.02 -4.14 -1.33
CA ILE A 47 8.88 -3.60 -2.39
C ILE A 47 10.25 -4.30 -2.35
N GLY A 48 10.69 -4.78 -3.50
CA GLY A 48 11.96 -5.51 -3.65
C GLY A 48 11.84 -7.02 -3.43
N HIS A 49 10.68 -7.53 -3.02
CA HIS A 49 10.40 -8.96 -2.92
C HIS A 49 9.49 -9.42 -4.06
N VAL A 50 9.80 -10.59 -4.63
CA VAL A 50 8.93 -11.23 -5.62
C VAL A 50 7.77 -11.90 -4.89
N MET A 51 6.61 -11.25 -4.92
CA MET A 51 5.37 -11.82 -4.39
C MET A 51 4.68 -12.65 -5.48
N THR A 52 4.46 -13.93 -5.23
CA THR A 52 3.66 -14.78 -6.13
C THR A 52 2.18 -14.47 -5.97
N TYR A 53 1.38 -14.71 -7.03
CA TYR A 53 -0.07 -14.51 -6.97
C TYR A 53 -0.73 -15.33 -5.84
N ILE A 54 -0.23 -16.55 -5.61
CA ILE A 54 -0.70 -17.42 -4.51
C ILE A 54 -0.34 -16.81 -3.15
N GLY A 55 0.90 -16.34 -2.97
CA GLY A 55 1.31 -15.69 -1.72
C GLY A 55 0.50 -14.42 -1.43
N LEU A 56 0.23 -13.63 -2.47
CA LEU A 56 -0.63 -12.45 -2.40
C LEU A 56 -2.07 -12.83 -1.98
N PHE A 57 -2.64 -13.87 -2.58
CA PHE A 57 -3.99 -14.33 -2.25
C PHE A 57 -4.08 -14.89 -0.83
N CYS A 58 -3.14 -15.74 -0.41
CA CYS A 58 -3.07 -16.29 0.94
C CYS A 58 -2.95 -15.17 1.99
N PHE A 59 -2.09 -14.18 1.75
CA PHE A 59 -1.94 -13.04 2.65
C PHE A 59 -3.24 -12.22 2.76
N LEU A 60 -3.91 -11.97 1.63
CA LEU A 60 -5.17 -11.24 1.62
C LEU A 60 -6.29 -11.98 2.36
N LEU A 61 -6.37 -13.31 2.23
CA LEU A 61 -7.33 -14.14 2.97
C LEU A 61 -7.08 -14.08 4.48
N GLU A 62 -5.83 -14.25 4.92
CA GLU A 62 -5.50 -14.23 6.36
C GLU A 62 -5.71 -12.86 6.99
N LYS A 63 -5.30 -11.78 6.32
CA LYS A 63 -5.29 -10.43 6.89
C LYS A 63 -6.63 -9.70 6.76
N PHE A 64 -7.40 -10.00 5.71
CA PHE A 64 -8.59 -9.21 5.37
C PHE A 64 -9.90 -10.02 5.32
N LYS A 65 -9.88 -11.35 5.52
CA LYS A 65 -11.08 -12.22 5.53
C LYS A 65 -12.07 -11.91 4.39
N ILE A 66 -11.54 -11.69 3.19
CA ILE A 66 -12.32 -11.48 1.97
C ILE A 66 -12.81 -12.80 1.38
#